data_AF-A0A0D0D2Q8-F1
#
_entry.id   AF-A0A0D0D2Q8-F1
#
_cell.length_a   1.000
_cell.length_b   1.000
_cell.length_c   1.000
_cell.angle_alpha   90.00
_cell.angle_beta   90.00
_cell.angle_gamma   90.00
#
_symmetry.space_group_name_H-M   'P 1'
#
loop_
_entity.id
_entity.type
_entity.pdbx_description
1 polymer ?
#
loop_
_entity_poly.entity_id
_entity_poly.type
_entity_poly.pdbx_seq_one_letter_code
_entity_poly.pdbx_strand_id
1 'polypeptide(L)'
;MLVNLTGIEGHCMLIDLNIEHLIKFLKLFFAEKGVYASWDHLGDITTTVDLLQSVHKQVSRALGIVYHGISHTTPDMSAAINKVAHKVGELELHIFKPDRLENDFIWHVVNILAAGEQKLKSLMLATFN
;
A
#
# COMPACT_ATOMS: atom_id res chain seq x y z
N MET A 1 10.54 -13.37 28.99
CA MET A 1 9.15 -13.33 29.49
C MET A 1 8.24 -13.75 28.36
N LEU A 2 7.29 -14.66 28.63
CA LEU A 2 6.34 -15.19 27.65
C LEU A 2 4.97 -14.54 27.87
N VAL A 3 4.24 -14.29 26.79
CA VAL A 3 2.87 -13.78 26.80
C VAL A 3 1.97 -14.71 26.02
N ASN A 4 0.78 -14.99 26.55
CA ASN A 4 -0.26 -15.74 25.84
C ASN A 4 -1.29 -14.76 25.26
N LEU A 5 -1.17 -14.46 23.98
CA LEU A 5 -2.07 -13.53 23.28
C LEU A 5 -3.39 -14.19 22.87
N THR A 6 -3.42 -15.53 22.83
CA THR A 6 -4.56 -16.29 22.32
C THR A 6 -5.47 -16.82 23.42
N GLY A 7 -4.97 -16.88 24.66
CA GLY A 7 -5.62 -17.54 25.78
C GLY A 7 -5.60 -19.07 25.70
N ILE A 8 -5.00 -19.66 24.66
CA ILE A 8 -4.93 -21.12 24.46
C ILE A 8 -3.69 -21.66 25.17
N GLU A 9 -3.84 -22.74 25.94
CA GLU A 9 -2.73 -23.37 26.64
C GLU A 9 -1.63 -23.82 25.64
N GLY A 10 -0.36 -23.64 26.03
CA GLY A 10 0.79 -23.95 25.18
C GLY A 10 1.06 -22.96 24.03
N HIS A 11 0.18 -22.00 23.78
CA HIS A 11 0.33 -21.00 22.70
C HIS A 11 0.87 -19.66 23.22
N CYS A 12 2.05 -19.73 23.81
CA CYS A 12 2.78 -18.57 24.32
C CYS A 12 3.84 -18.08 23.33
N MET A 13 4.06 -16.77 23.28
CA MET A 13 5.08 -16.13 22.45
C MET A 13 6.05 -15.33 23.32
N LEU A 14 7.30 -15.19 22.87
CA LEU A 14 8.25 -14.26 23.47
C LEU A 14 7.72 -12.83 23.31
N ILE A 15 7.79 -12.03 24.38
CA ILE A 15 7.26 -10.66 24.36
C ILE A 15 7.96 -9.79 23.32
N ASP A 16 9.27 -9.96 23.15
CA ASP A 16 10.04 -9.28 22.11
C ASP A 16 9.46 -9.57 20.71
N LEU A 17 9.19 -10.84 20.41
CA LEU A 17 8.59 -11.25 19.14
C LEU A 17 7.16 -10.70 18.96
N ASN A 18 6.38 -10.61 20.04
CA ASN A 18 5.06 -9.96 19.98
C ASN A 18 5.18 -8.46 19.66
N ILE A 19 6.12 -7.77 20.29
CA ILE A 19 6.39 -6.35 20.03
C ILE A 19 6.85 -6.17 18.58
N GLU A 20 7.72 -7.05 18.08
CA GLU A 20 8.18 -7.02 16.68
C GLU A 20 7.01 -7.15 15.70
N HIS A 21 6.09 -8.09 15.93
CA HIS A 21 4.90 -8.24 15.10
C HIS A 21 4.03 -6.99 15.11
N LEU A 22 3.81 -6.38 16.27
CA LEU A 22 3.04 -5.14 16.38
C LEU A 22 3.71 -4.00 15.59
N ILE A 23 5.01 -3.81 15.79
CA ILE A 23 5.80 -2.80 15.06
C ILE A 23 5.74 -3.02 13.55
N LYS A 24 5.76 -4.27 13.09
CA LYS A 24 5.64 -4.60 11.66
C LYS A 24 4.33 -4.09 11.07
N PHE A 25 3.20 -4.31 11.75
CA PHE A 25 1.90 -3.80 11.28
C PHE A 25 1.83 -2.26 11.31
N LEU A 26 2.34 -1.64 12.37
CA LEU A 26 2.38 -0.17 12.46
C LEU A 26 3.18 0.45 11.32
N LYS A 27 4.32 -0.13 10.96
CA LYS A 27 5.13 0.32 9.82
C LYS A 27 4.38 0.20 8.49
N LEU A 28 3.63 -0.89 8.29
CA LEU A 28 2.83 -1.08 7.07
C LEU A 28 1.75 0.01 6.96
N PHE A 29 0.91 0.17 7.99
CA PHE A 29 -0.15 1.17 7.97
C PHE A 29 0.36 2.61 7.89
N PHE A 30 1.49 2.90 8.54
CA PHE A 30 2.13 4.20 8.44
C PHE A 30 2.62 4.50 7.02
N ALA A 31 3.26 3.52 6.37
CA ALA A 31 3.78 3.66 5.02
C ALA A 31 2.66 3.80 3.96
N GLU A 32 1.49 3.19 4.18
CA GLU A 32 0.33 3.29 3.28
C GLU A 32 -0.15 4.72 3.06
N LYS A 33 0.05 5.63 4.03
CA LYS A 33 -0.30 7.05 3.88
C LYS A 33 0.70 7.85 3.03
N GLY A 34 1.87 7.29 2.73
CA GLY A 34 2.87 7.87 1.86
C GLY A 34 3.38 9.23 2.35
N VAL A 35 3.37 10.24 1.47
CA VAL A 35 3.89 11.59 1.76
C VAL A 35 3.14 12.32 2.87
N TYR A 36 1.93 11.88 3.21
CA TYR A 36 1.11 12.45 4.29
C TYR A 36 1.26 11.69 5.62
N ALA A 37 2.22 10.78 5.73
CA ALA A 37 2.53 10.09 6.97
C ALA A 37 3.17 11.08 7.97
N SER A 38 2.55 11.22 9.15
CA SER A 38 3.03 12.10 10.23
C SER A 38 3.10 11.34 11.56
N TRP A 39 3.87 11.85 12.53
CA TRP A 39 3.96 11.24 13.85
C TRP A 39 2.59 11.18 14.56
N ASP A 40 1.76 12.20 14.39
CA ASP A 40 0.39 12.20 14.91
C ASP A 40 -0.43 11.06 14.30
N HIS A 41 -0.29 10.85 12.99
CA HIS A 41 -0.94 9.73 12.30
C HIS A 41 -0.45 8.37 12.80
N LEU A 42 0.83 8.22 13.12
CA LEU A 42 1.34 7.00 13.75
C LEU A 42 0.69 6.79 15.13
N GLY A 43 0.51 7.88 15.91
CA GLY A 43 -0.25 7.87 17.16
C GLY A 43 -1.68 7.33 16.96
N ASP A 44 -2.41 7.88 16.00
CA ASP A 44 -3.78 7.43 15.68
C ASP A 44 -3.82 5.95 15.28
N ILE A 45 -2.89 5.50 14.44
CA ILE A 45 -2.78 4.09 14.04
C ILE A 45 -2.50 3.21 15.26
N THR A 46 -1.55 3.60 16.12
CA THR A 46 -1.16 2.77 17.27
C THR A 46 -2.31 2.48 18.21
N THR A 47 -3.19 3.47 18.44
CA THR A 47 -4.39 3.29 19.27
C THR A 47 -5.46 2.41 18.63
N THR A 48 -5.47 2.30 17.30
CA THR A 48 -6.50 1.58 16.53
C THR A 48 -5.98 0.31 15.83
N VAL A 49 -4.73 -0.08 16.11
CA VAL A 49 -4.00 -1.12 15.37
C VAL A 49 -4.69 -2.49 15.40
N ASP A 50 -5.35 -2.86 16.50
CA ASP A 50 -6.09 -4.12 16.60
C ASP A 50 -7.30 -4.15 15.67
N LEU A 51 -8.01 -3.04 15.57
CA LEU A 51 -9.15 -2.89 14.65
C LEU A 51 -8.66 -2.92 13.20
N LEU A 52 -7.60 -2.16 12.88
CA LEU A 52 -7.01 -2.13 11.53
C LEU A 52 -6.55 -3.53 11.09
N GLN A 53 -5.91 -4.29 11.98
CA GLN A 53 -5.54 -5.69 11.70
C GLN A 53 -6.75 -6.58 11.45
N SER A 54 -7.84 -6.41 12.21
CA SER A 54 -9.08 -7.17 12.00
C SER A 54 -9.71 -6.85 10.64
N VAL A 55 -9.82 -5.58 10.29
CA VAL A 55 -10.33 -5.12 8.99
C VAL A 55 -9.44 -5.63 7.86
N HIS A 56 -8.13 -5.49 7.97
CA HIS A 56 -7.17 -6.00 6.97
C HIS A 56 -7.35 -7.51 6.75
N LYS A 57 -7.51 -8.30 7.81
CA LYS A 57 -7.77 -9.76 7.72
C LYS A 57 -9.11 -10.04 7.03
N GLN A 58 -10.17 -9.30 7.34
CA GLN A 58 -11.49 -9.47 6.72
C GLN A 58 -11.45 -9.15 5.22
N VAL A 59 -10.87 -8.01 4.85
CA VAL A 59 -10.71 -7.59 3.45
C VAL A 59 -9.86 -8.59 2.68
N SER A 60 -8.73 -9.01 3.25
CA SER A 60 -7.85 -10.02 2.62
C SER A 60 -8.59 -11.32 2.35
N ARG A 61 -9.40 -11.81 3.29
CA ARG A 61 -10.26 -13.00 3.10
C ARG A 61 -11.31 -12.78 2.01
N ALA A 62 -12.00 -11.65 2.02
CA ALA A 62 -13.03 -11.34 1.03
C ALA A 62 -12.47 -11.26 -0.40
N LEU A 63 -11.25 -10.74 -0.56
CA LEU A 63 -10.58 -10.63 -1.85
C LEU A 63 -9.84 -11.92 -2.27
N GLY A 64 -9.84 -12.95 -1.42
CA GLY A 64 -9.06 -14.17 -1.63
C GLY A 64 -7.56 -13.91 -1.70
N ILE A 65 -7.09 -12.85 -1.03
CA ILE A 65 -5.66 -12.54 -0.89
C ILE A 65 -5.15 -13.37 0.28
N VAL A 66 -4.48 -14.47 -0.05
CA VAL A 66 -3.86 -15.32 0.96
C VAL A 66 -2.61 -14.61 1.49
N TYR A 67 -2.39 -14.67 2.80
CA TYR A 67 -1.14 -14.23 3.41
C TYR A 67 -0.05 -15.29 3.13
N HIS A 68 0.94 -14.96 2.30
CA HIS A 68 1.94 -15.92 1.79
C HIS A 68 3.21 -16.00 2.66
N GLY A 69 3.37 -15.15 3.69
CA GLY A 69 4.63 -15.02 4.43
C GLY A 69 4.58 -15.54 5.86
N ILE A 70 4.74 -16.85 6.07
CA ILE A 70 4.75 -17.47 7.42
C ILE A 70 6.12 -17.28 8.11
N SER A 71 7.17 -17.00 7.34
CA SER A 71 8.58 -16.88 7.77
C SER A 71 9.19 -15.53 7.39
N HIS A 72 10.35 -15.20 7.95
CA HIS A 72 11.19 -14.05 7.56
C HIS A 72 11.85 -14.20 6.17
N THR A 73 11.22 -14.97 5.27
CA THR A 73 11.66 -15.15 3.89
C THR A 73 10.70 -14.41 2.98
N THR A 74 11.22 -13.77 1.93
CA THR A 74 10.40 -13.12 0.91
C THR A 74 9.37 -14.13 0.38
N PRO A 75 8.07 -13.88 0.55
CA PRO A 75 7.03 -14.80 0.07
C PRO A 75 7.04 -14.83 -1.46
N ASP A 76 6.75 -15.99 -2.04
CA ASP A 76 6.56 -16.10 -3.48
C ASP A 76 5.25 -15.38 -3.87
N MET A 77 5.38 -14.36 -4.71
CA MET A 77 4.29 -13.52 -5.18
C MET A 77 3.82 -13.87 -6.60
N SER A 78 4.37 -14.92 -7.21
CA SER A 78 4.12 -15.28 -8.61
C SER A 78 2.64 -15.47 -8.92
N ALA A 79 1.88 -16.11 -8.02
CA ALA A 79 0.44 -16.31 -8.18
C ALA A 79 -0.36 -14.98 -8.18
N ALA A 80 0.01 -14.04 -7.32
CA ALA A 80 -0.62 -12.73 -7.26
C ALA A 80 -0.31 -11.91 -8.52
N ILE A 81 0.94 -11.94 -8.97
CA ILE A 81 1.38 -11.29 -10.22
C ILE A 81 0.59 -11.85 -11.41
N ASN A 82 0.48 -13.17 -11.52
CA ASN A 82 -0.27 -13.81 -12.59
C ASN A 82 -1.76 -13.45 -12.58
N LYS A 83 -2.38 -13.36 -11.40
CA LYS A 83 -3.78 -12.96 -11.26
C LYS A 83 -4.00 -11.51 -11.73
N VAL A 84 -3.11 -10.60 -11.36
CA VAL A 84 -3.16 -9.19 -11.82
C VAL A 84 -2.92 -9.11 -13.32
N ALA A 85 -1.89 -9.77 -13.84
CA ALA A 85 -1.56 -9.79 -15.26
C ALA A 85 -2.71 -10.34 -16.10
N HIS A 86 -3.33 -11.45 -15.66
CA HIS A 86 -4.51 -12.02 -16.30
C HIS A 86 -5.66 -11.01 -16.36
N LYS A 87 -5.97 -10.31 -15.25
CA LYS A 87 -7.07 -9.34 -15.22
C LYS A 87 -6.80 -8.08 -16.06
N VAL A 88 -5.54 -7.62 -16.09
CA VAL A 88 -5.09 -6.53 -16.97
C VAL A 88 -5.19 -6.93 -18.44
N GLY A 89 -4.92 -8.19 -18.76
CA GLY A 89 -5.13 -8.77 -20.09
C GLY A 89 -6.61 -8.84 -20.48
N GLU A 90 -7.42 -9.45 -19.61
CA GLU A 90 -8.87 -9.62 -19.80
C GLU A 90 -9.61 -8.29 -20.01
N LEU A 91 -9.26 -7.27 -19.23
CA LEU A 91 -9.84 -5.93 -19.34
C LEU A 91 -9.14 -5.05 -20.39
N GLU A 92 -8.07 -5.58 -21.00
CA GLU A 92 -7.19 -4.90 -21.94
C GLU A 92 -6.69 -3.55 -21.43
N LEU A 93 -6.46 -3.40 -20.12
CA LEU A 93 -6.09 -2.12 -19.49
C LEU A 93 -4.74 -1.57 -20.01
N HIS A 94 -3.91 -2.46 -20.54
CA HIS A 94 -2.62 -2.15 -21.16
C HIS A 94 -2.76 -1.63 -22.61
N ILE A 95 -3.95 -1.66 -23.19
CA ILE A 95 -4.26 -1.16 -24.54
C ILE A 95 -5.13 0.10 -24.40
N PHE A 96 -4.75 1.15 -25.15
CA PHE A 96 -5.60 2.33 -25.28
C PHE A 96 -6.80 2.00 -26.17
N LYS A 97 -8.00 2.04 -25.58
CA LYS A 97 -9.27 1.91 -26.30
C LYS A 97 -10.02 3.23 -26.21
N PRO A 98 -10.26 3.95 -27.32
CA PRO A 98 -10.95 5.24 -27.27
C PRO A 98 -12.39 5.10 -26.76
N ASP A 99 -13.07 4.00 -27.09
CA ASP A 99 -14.48 3.75 -26.74
C ASP A 99 -14.68 3.07 -25.37
N ARG A 100 -13.66 3.09 -24.49
CA ARG A 100 -13.79 2.52 -23.14
C ARG A 100 -14.72 3.41 -22.30
N LEU A 101 -15.77 2.81 -21.73
CA LEU A 101 -16.63 3.45 -20.73
C LEU A 101 -15.76 4.13 -19.65
N GLU A 102 -16.08 5.38 -19.32
CA GLU A 102 -15.33 6.29 -18.41
C GLU A 102 -14.12 7.03 -19.00
N ASN A 103 -13.77 6.86 -20.29
CA ASN A 103 -12.78 7.72 -20.94
C ASN A 103 -13.20 9.19 -21.08
N ASP A 104 -14.52 9.49 -21.00
CA ASP A 104 -15.02 10.86 -21.13
C ASP A 104 -14.63 11.78 -19.95
N PHE A 105 -14.18 11.19 -18.83
CA PHE A 105 -13.76 11.88 -17.62
C PHE A 105 -12.27 11.64 -17.29
N ILE A 106 -11.40 11.76 -18.30
CA ILE A 106 -9.96 11.76 -18.05
C ILE A 106 -9.55 13.13 -17.50
N TRP A 107 -9.16 13.20 -16.23
CA TRP A 107 -8.39 14.34 -15.74
C TRP A 107 -7.09 14.40 -16.55
N HIS A 108 -6.88 15.49 -17.28
CA HIS A 108 -5.62 15.71 -17.98
C HIS A 108 -4.48 15.67 -16.95
N VAL A 109 -3.76 14.55 -16.90
CA VAL A 109 -2.51 14.45 -16.15
C VAL A 109 -1.52 15.33 -16.90
N VAL A 110 -1.25 16.51 -16.35
CA VAL A 110 -0.27 17.44 -16.90
C VAL A 110 1.06 16.70 -16.99
N ASN A 111 1.66 16.69 -18.17
CA ASN A 111 3.02 16.19 -18.32
C ASN A 111 3.96 17.10 -17.52
N ILE A 112 4.34 16.63 -16.32
CA ILE A 112 5.11 17.40 -15.34
C ILE A 112 6.47 17.81 -15.91
N LEU A 113 7.07 16.99 -16.77
CA LEU A 113 8.34 17.31 -17.43
C LEU A 113 8.18 18.46 -18.42
N ALA A 114 7.16 18.39 -19.29
CA ALA A 114 6.89 19.45 -20.26
C ALA A 114 6.48 20.77 -19.56
N ALA A 115 5.62 20.69 -18.53
CA ALA A 115 5.21 21.86 -17.75
C ALA A 115 6.38 22.47 -16.96
N GLY A 116 7.26 21.63 -16.41
CA GLY A 116 8.48 22.06 -15.73
C GLY A 116 9.47 22.75 -16.67
N GLU A 117 9.71 22.17 -17.84
CA GLU A 117 10.55 22.76 -18.89
C GLU A 117 10.03 24.14 -19.32
N GLN A 118 8.73 24.25 -19.59
CA GLN A 118 8.11 25.52 -19.97
C GLN A 118 8.23 26.57 -18.87
N LYS A 119 8.04 26.17 -17.60
CA LYS A 119 8.17 27.07 -16.45
C LYS A 119 9.60 27.57 -16.29
N LEU A 120 10.60 26.68 -16.42
CA LEU A 120 12.02 27.06 -16.40
C LEU A 120 12.36 28.05 -17.51
N LYS A 121 11.92 27.79 -18.74
CA LYS A 121 12.10 28.70 -19.88
C LYS A 121 11.46 30.07 -19.65
N SER A 122 10.26 30.10 -19.09
CA SER A 122 9.53 31.35 -18.80
C SER A 122 10.15 32.18 -17.66
N LEU A 123 10.73 31.52 -16.65
CA LEU A 123 11.41 32.18 -15.53
C LEU A 123 12.76 32.77 -15.93
N MET A 124 13.52 32.09 -16.80
CA MET A 124 14.82 32.60 -17.25
C MET A 124 14.70 33.86 -18.11
N LEU A 125 13.61 34.04 -18.86
CA LEU A 125 13.39 35.23 -19.69
C LEU A 125 13.08 36.50 -18.87
N ALA A 126 12.44 36.36 -17.70
CA ALA A 126 12.11 37.50 -16.83
C ALA A 126 13.28 37.95 -15.94
N THR A 127 14.29 37.10 -15.75
CA THR A 127 15.42 37.36 -14.83
C THR A 127 16.70 37.78 -15.57
N PHE A 128 16.66 37.88 -16.91
CA PHE A 128 17.83 38.18 -17.75
C PHE A 128 17.89 39.62 -18.29
N ASN A 129 17.03 40.52 -17.81
CA ASN A 129 17.09 41.96 -18.09
C ASN A 129 17.29 42.76 -16.81
#